data_AF-A0A5P1E487-F1
#
_entry.id   AF-A0A5P1E487-F1
#
_cell.length_a   1.000
_cell.length_b   1.000
_cell.length_c   1.000
_cell.angle_alpha   90.00
_cell.angle_beta   90.00
_cell.angle_gamma   90.00
#
_symmetry.space_group_name_H-M   'P 1'
#
loop_
_entity.id
_entity.type
_entity.pdbx_description
1 polymer ?
#
loop_
_entity_poly.entity_id
_entity_poly.type
_entity_poly.pdbx_seq_one_letter_code
_entity_poly.pdbx_strand_id
1 'polypeptide(L)'
;MLKSQSLETKKEWPPCIPQAVFEARVKQSTEKEKRKLEKDLEEENGGASVYSASLKKHYILANNEWKEDVMPEVLDGHDVYDYVNADILRRSVELEREEELRSGEEADFEMADGLELTLEGMHVAETLIEPFLT
;
A
#
# COMPACT_ATOMS: atom_id res chain seq x y z
N MET A 1 32.18 -19.25 49.45
CA MET A 1 31.05 -19.57 48.54
C MET A 1 30.32 -18.28 48.24
N LEU A 2 30.52 -17.71 47.05
CA LEU A 2 29.87 -16.47 46.62
C LEU A 2 28.49 -16.83 46.06
N LYS A 3 27.42 -16.31 46.69
CA LYS A 3 26.04 -16.45 46.18
C LYS A 3 25.84 -15.42 45.08
N SER A 4 25.90 -15.86 43.82
CA SER A 4 25.46 -15.05 42.67
C SER A 4 23.95 -14.88 42.75
N GLN A 5 23.48 -13.69 43.16
CA GLN A 5 22.07 -13.33 42.99
C GLN A 5 21.88 -12.90 41.54
N SER A 6 21.13 -13.70 40.77
CA SER A 6 20.64 -13.32 39.46
C SER A 6 19.71 -12.13 39.64
N LEU A 7 20.10 -10.96 39.12
CA LEU A 7 19.23 -9.79 39.03
C LEU A 7 18.27 -10.00 37.86
N GLU A 8 17.29 -10.87 38.03
CA GLU A 8 16.13 -10.91 37.14
C GLU A 8 15.42 -9.55 37.22
N THR A 9 15.41 -8.86 36.08
CA THR A 9 14.81 -7.54 35.93
C THR A 9 13.31 -7.65 36.24
N LYS A 10 12.88 -7.03 37.36
CA LYS A 10 11.47 -6.96 37.77
C LYS A 10 10.69 -6.01 36.85
N LYS A 11 10.56 -6.35 35.57
CA LYS A 11 9.68 -5.65 34.65
C LYS A 11 8.27 -6.17 34.87
N GLU A 12 7.46 -5.36 35.54
CA GLU A 12 6.07 -5.70 35.84
C GLU A 12 5.20 -5.45 34.60
N TRP A 13 4.41 -6.45 34.20
CA TRP A 13 3.44 -6.36 33.10
C TRP A 13 2.04 -6.31 33.71
N PRO A 14 1.61 -5.15 34.23
CA PRO A 14 0.31 -5.04 34.86
C PRO A 14 -0.81 -5.36 33.85
N PRO A 15 -1.95 -5.89 34.31
CA PRO A 15 -3.08 -6.15 33.43
C PRO A 15 -3.61 -4.83 32.85
N CYS A 16 -3.68 -4.74 31.52
CA CYS A 16 -4.21 -3.57 30.81
C CYS A 16 -5.72 -3.75 30.60
N ILE A 17 -6.54 -3.30 31.57
CA ILE A 17 -8.00 -3.32 31.46
C ILE A 17 -8.47 -1.95 30.93
N PRO A 18 -9.14 -1.88 29.78
CA PRO A 18 -9.62 -0.61 29.24
C PRO A 18 -10.75 -0.05 30.11
N GLN A 19 -10.72 1.28 30.34
CA GLN A 19 -11.67 2.00 31.20
C GLN A 19 -13.14 1.75 30.82
N ALA A 20 -13.41 1.58 29.52
CA ALA A 20 -14.74 1.30 28.98
C ALA A 20 -15.41 0.07 29.62
N VAL A 21 -14.64 -0.93 30.10
CA VAL A 21 -15.19 -2.13 30.75
C VAL A 21 -15.71 -1.81 32.15
N PHE A 22 -15.02 -0.97 32.91
CA PHE A 22 -15.48 -0.54 34.23
C PHE A 22 -16.77 0.26 34.12
N GLU A 23 -16.81 1.21 33.19
CA GLU A 23 -18.01 2.00 32.91
C GLU A 23 -19.18 1.13 32.45
N ALA A 24 -18.93 0.14 31.58
CA ALA A 24 -19.95 -0.79 31.14
C ALA A 24 -20.54 -1.63 32.29
N ARG A 25 -19.70 -2.07 33.24
CA ARG A 25 -20.17 -2.81 34.43
C ARG A 25 -21.02 -1.94 35.35
N VAL A 26 -20.60 -0.69 35.57
CA VAL A 26 -21.38 0.28 36.36
C VAL A 26 -22.73 0.53 35.68
N LYS A 27 -22.74 0.83 34.38
CA LYS A 27 -23.96 1.04 33.59
C LYS A 27 -24.92 -0.14 33.64
N GLN A 28 -24.43 -1.37 33.51
CA GLN A 28 -25.26 -2.59 33.63
C GLN A 28 -25.89 -2.76 35.02
N SER A 29 -25.22 -2.27 36.08
CA SER A 29 -25.74 -2.36 37.45
C SER A 29 -26.81 -1.30 37.75
N THR A 30 -26.73 -0.13 37.11
CA THR A 30 -27.63 1.01 37.34
C THR A 30 -28.80 1.04 36.37
N GLU A 31 -28.62 0.57 35.14
CA GLU A 31 -29.56 0.73 34.04
C GLU A 31 -29.77 -0.63 33.34
N LYS A 32 -31.01 -1.10 33.30
CA LYS A 32 -31.39 -2.41 32.73
C LYS A 32 -31.67 -2.36 31.23
N GLU A 33 -31.29 -1.29 30.53
CA GLU A 33 -31.49 -1.22 29.09
C GLU A 33 -30.67 -2.30 28.39
N LYS A 34 -31.38 -3.27 27.81
CA LYS A 34 -30.80 -4.30 26.98
C LYS A 34 -30.42 -3.65 25.66
N ARG A 35 -29.13 -3.67 25.34
CA ARG A 35 -28.64 -3.30 24.00
C ARG A 35 -29.30 -4.24 22.99
N LYS A 36 -29.79 -3.70 21.87
CA LYS A 36 -30.22 -4.51 20.74
C LYS A 36 -29.04 -5.37 20.28
N LEU A 37 -29.23 -6.68 20.26
CA LEU A 37 -28.23 -7.62 19.75
C LEU A 37 -28.52 -7.89 18.27
N GLU A 38 -27.52 -8.41 17.55
CA GLU A 38 -27.68 -8.82 16.15
C GLU A 38 -28.78 -9.87 15.99
N LYS A 39 -28.98 -10.71 17.02
CA LYS A 39 -30.07 -11.70 17.08
C LYS A 39 -31.46 -11.05 17.09
N ASP A 40 -31.62 -9.93 17.77
CA ASP A 40 -32.91 -9.22 17.82
C ASP A 40 -33.19 -8.56 16.46
N LEU A 41 -32.15 -8.06 15.77
CA LEU A 41 -32.25 -7.50 14.41
C LEU A 41 -32.57 -8.57 13.37
N GLU A 42 -32.00 -9.77 13.51
CA GLU A 42 -32.32 -10.91 12.66
C GLU A 42 -33.79 -11.30 12.78
N GLU A 43 -34.34 -11.38 14.00
CA GLU A 43 -35.76 -11.68 14.22
C GLU A 43 -36.69 -10.60 13.65
N GLU A 44 -36.30 -9.31 13.74
CA GLU A 44 -37.04 -8.18 13.15
C GLU A 44 -37.02 -8.20 11.60
N ASN A 45 -35.90 -8.61 10.99
CA ASN A 45 -35.67 -8.54 9.55
C ASN A 45 -35.99 -9.85 8.78
N GLY A 46 -36.81 -10.73 9.35
CA GLY A 46 -37.32 -11.92 8.66
C GLY A 46 -36.66 -13.25 9.04
N GLY A 47 -35.86 -13.26 10.11
CA GLY A 47 -35.30 -14.47 10.72
C GLY A 47 -34.14 -15.09 9.94
N ALA A 48 -33.64 -16.22 10.47
CA ALA A 48 -32.41 -16.91 10.07
C ALA A 48 -32.27 -17.31 8.59
N SER A 49 -33.38 -17.34 7.84
CA SER A 49 -33.35 -17.71 6.43
C SER A 49 -33.37 -16.53 5.47
N VAL A 50 -33.75 -15.34 5.93
CA VAL A 50 -33.94 -14.15 5.07
C VAL A 50 -32.92 -13.06 5.40
N TYR A 51 -32.53 -12.94 6.67
CA TYR A 51 -31.59 -11.92 7.10
C TYR A 51 -30.15 -12.24 6.66
N SER A 52 -29.53 -11.31 5.94
CA SER A 52 -28.10 -11.34 5.64
C SER A 52 -27.40 -10.20 6.39
N ALA A 53 -26.61 -10.55 7.40
CA ALA A 53 -25.84 -9.59 8.17
C ALA A 53 -24.66 -9.06 7.33
N SER A 54 -24.68 -7.77 6.97
CA SER A 54 -23.51 -7.15 6.32
C SER A 54 -22.37 -7.01 7.33
N LEU A 55 -21.24 -7.65 7.03
CA LEU A 55 -20.00 -7.56 7.82
C LEU A 55 -19.38 -6.15 7.77
N LYS A 56 -19.68 -5.38 6.73
CA LYS A 56 -19.13 -4.04 6.48
C LYS A 56 -19.71 -2.96 7.40
N LYS A 57 -20.89 -3.20 8.01
CA LYS A 57 -21.63 -2.21 8.83
C LYS A 57 -20.78 -1.61 9.96
N HIS A 58 -19.98 -2.44 10.62
CA HIS A 58 -19.22 -2.08 11.82
C HIS A 58 -17.77 -1.68 11.55
N TYR A 59 -17.37 -1.49 10.29
CA TYR A 59 -16.01 -1.04 9.98
C TYR A 59 -15.80 0.41 10.43
N ILE A 60 -14.62 0.67 10.97
CA ILE A 60 -14.18 2.01 11.38
C ILE A 60 -13.28 2.53 10.26
N LEU A 61 -13.85 3.36 9.39
CA LEU A 61 -13.16 3.99 8.26
C LEU A 61 -13.15 5.51 8.43
N ALA A 62 -12.26 6.18 7.71
CA ALA A 62 -12.20 7.65 7.70
C ALA A 62 -13.47 8.29 7.13
N ASN A 63 -14.04 7.70 6.07
CA ASN A 63 -15.35 8.07 5.53
C ASN A 63 -16.29 6.85 5.60
N ASN A 64 -17.52 7.08 6.07
CA ASN A 64 -18.55 6.05 6.16
C ASN A 64 -19.14 5.67 4.80
N GLU A 65 -19.05 6.54 3.79
CA GLU A 65 -19.57 6.25 2.44
C GLU A 65 -18.82 5.10 1.78
N TRP A 66 -17.50 5.00 2.04
CA TRP A 66 -16.64 3.97 1.46
C TRP A 66 -16.85 2.56 2.03
N LYS A 67 -17.75 2.39 3.00
CA LYS A 67 -18.01 1.08 3.60
C LYS A 67 -18.51 0.07 2.58
N GLU A 68 -19.34 0.51 1.64
CA GLU A 68 -19.96 -0.36 0.65
C GLU A 68 -19.11 -0.52 -0.63
N ASP A 69 -18.07 0.30 -0.80
CA ASP A 69 -17.17 0.23 -1.95
C ASP A 69 -16.51 -1.16 -2.05
N VAL A 70 -16.29 -1.59 -3.30
CA VAL A 70 -15.68 -2.89 -3.62
C VAL A 70 -14.26 -2.63 -4.10
N MET A 71 -13.29 -3.23 -3.40
CA MET A 71 -11.90 -3.14 -3.81
C MET A 71 -11.61 -4.18 -4.90
N PRO A 72 -10.94 -3.81 -6.00
CA PRO A 72 -10.53 -4.77 -7.02
C PRO A 72 -9.47 -5.72 -6.44
N GLU A 73 -9.57 -7.00 -6.77
CA GLU A 73 -8.63 -8.02 -6.30
C GLU A 73 -7.49 -8.25 -7.29
N VAL A 74 -7.81 -8.30 -8.59
CA VAL A 74 -6.85 -8.60 -9.67
C VAL A 74 -6.95 -7.52 -10.75
N LEU A 75 -5.81 -7.06 -11.24
CA LEU A 75 -5.67 -6.14 -12.37
C LEU A 75 -4.52 -6.63 -13.28
N ASP A 76 -4.80 -6.82 -14.58
CA ASP A 76 -3.82 -7.29 -15.58
C ASP A 76 -3.02 -8.55 -15.18
N GLY A 77 -3.68 -9.47 -14.47
CA GLY A 77 -3.05 -10.71 -14.00
C GLY A 77 -2.18 -10.56 -12.75
N HIS A 78 -2.20 -9.38 -12.12
CA HIS A 78 -1.50 -9.11 -10.87
C HIS A 78 -2.49 -8.82 -9.73
N ASP A 79 -2.12 -9.23 -8.52
CA ASP A 79 -2.93 -8.99 -7.32
C ASP A 79 -2.74 -7.54 -6.85
N VAL A 80 -3.85 -6.82 -6.64
CA VAL A 80 -3.81 -5.41 -6.25
C VAL A 80 -3.21 -5.21 -4.86
N TYR A 81 -3.42 -6.17 -3.95
CA TYR A 81 -2.92 -6.13 -2.57
C TYR A 81 -1.40 -6.03 -2.47
N ASP A 82 -0.66 -6.59 -3.43
CA ASP A 82 0.80 -6.55 -3.45
C ASP A 82 1.36 -5.13 -3.65
N TYR A 83 0.54 -4.23 -4.20
CA TYR A 83 0.89 -2.85 -4.49
C TYR A 83 0.27 -1.84 -3.50
N VAL A 84 -0.45 -2.29 -2.48
CA VAL A 84 -1.02 -1.36 -1.47
C VAL A 84 0.04 -0.98 -0.45
N ASN A 85 0.63 0.21 -0.61
CA ASN A 85 1.61 0.77 0.33
C ASN A 85 1.39 2.26 0.58
N ALA A 86 1.60 2.70 1.82
CA ALA A 86 1.47 4.10 2.22
C ALA A 86 2.46 5.03 1.51
N ASP A 87 3.59 4.50 1.04
CA ASP A 87 4.64 5.29 0.37
C ASP A 87 4.76 5.05 -1.15
N ILE A 88 3.77 4.36 -1.75
CA ILE A 88 3.84 3.97 -3.17
C ILE A 88 4.10 5.16 -4.11
N LEU A 89 3.42 6.30 -3.89
CA LEU A 89 3.59 7.49 -4.73
C LEU A 89 5.02 8.03 -4.70
N ARG A 90 5.68 8.00 -3.54
CA ARG A 90 7.08 8.43 -3.43
C ARG A 90 7.99 7.49 -4.21
N ARG A 91 7.76 6.18 -4.13
CA ARG A 91 8.54 5.18 -4.86
C ARG A 91 8.30 5.29 -6.36
N SER A 92 7.08 5.57 -6.80
CA SER A 92 6.76 5.84 -8.20
C SER A 92 7.51 7.06 -8.74
N VAL A 93 7.56 8.17 -8.00
CA VAL A 93 8.30 9.38 -8.42
C VAL A 93 9.80 9.12 -8.53
N GLU A 94 10.40 8.36 -7.61
CA GLU A 94 11.82 7.99 -7.70
C GLU A 94 12.10 7.12 -8.94
N LEU A 95 11.22 6.15 -9.21
CA LEU A 95 11.33 5.29 -10.39
C LEU A 95 11.17 6.07 -11.69
N GLU A 96 10.22 7.01 -11.76
CA GLU A 96 10.04 7.88 -12.94
C GLU A 96 11.30 8.72 -13.21
N ARG A 97 11.98 9.21 -12.16
CA ARG A 97 13.25 9.94 -12.29
C ARG A 97 14.39 9.05 -12.78
N GLU A 98 14.47 7.82 -12.30
CA GLU A 98 15.46 6.84 -12.75
C GLU A 98 15.24 6.47 -14.23
N GLU A 99 13.99 6.26 -14.64
CA GLU A 99 13.62 5.99 -16.03
C GLU A 99 13.89 7.18 -16.95
N GLU A 100 13.67 8.43 -16.51
CA GLU A 100 14.01 9.63 -17.29
C GLU A 100 15.52 9.72 -17.56
N LEU A 101 16.35 9.41 -16.55
CA LEU A 101 17.81 9.33 -16.72
C LEU A 101 18.20 8.23 -17.71
N ARG A 102 17.64 7.03 -17.55
CA ARG A 102 17.95 5.90 -18.45
C ARG A 102 17.49 6.17 -19.88
N SER A 103 16.31 6.75 -20.07
CA SER A 103 15.80 7.09 -21.40
C SER A 103 16.63 8.19 -22.07
N GLY A 104 17.15 9.17 -21.30
CA GLY A 104 18.08 10.16 -21.81
C GLY A 104 19.40 9.54 -22.27
N GLU A 105 19.96 8.62 -21.48
CA GLU A 105 21.17 7.87 -21.84
C GLU A 105 20.96 6.98 -23.08
N GLU A 106 19.82 6.29 -23.18
CA GLU A 106 19.45 5.49 -24.35
C GLU A 106 19.28 6.37 -25.61
N ALA A 107 18.64 7.55 -25.47
CA ALA A 107 18.49 8.50 -26.57
C ALA A 107 19.84 9.10 -27.00
N ASP A 108 20.71 9.45 -26.07
CA ASP A 108 22.07 9.92 -26.34
C ASP A 108 22.91 8.81 -27.02
N PHE A 109 22.73 7.55 -26.61
CA PHE A 109 23.37 6.39 -27.25
C PHE A 109 22.90 6.20 -28.70
N GLU A 110 21.59 6.28 -28.98
CA GLU A 110 21.06 6.21 -30.35
C GLU A 110 21.54 7.39 -31.22
N MET A 111 21.64 8.60 -30.65
CA MET A 111 22.19 9.75 -31.38
C MET A 111 23.69 9.63 -31.65
N ALA A 112 24.46 9.08 -30.71
CA ALA A 112 25.90 8.87 -30.87
C ALA A 112 26.19 7.85 -31.98
N ASP A 113 25.47 6.72 -32.03
CA ASP A 113 25.59 5.71 -33.09
C ASP A 113 25.20 6.28 -34.47
N GLY A 114 24.15 7.11 -34.52
CA GLY A 114 23.79 7.86 -35.73
C GLY A 114 24.87 8.85 -36.20
N LEU A 115 25.60 9.46 -35.26
CA LEU A 115 26.69 10.40 -35.58
C LEU A 115 27.96 9.69 -36.04
N GLU A 116 28.32 8.54 -35.47
CA GLU A 116 29.50 7.75 -35.85
C GLU A 116 29.41 7.29 -37.32
N LEU A 117 28.22 6.85 -37.75
CA LEU A 117 27.94 6.52 -39.15
C LEU A 117 28.06 7.73 -40.10
N THR A 118 27.74 8.94 -39.63
CA THR A 118 27.86 10.17 -40.44
C THR A 118 29.29 10.73 -40.49
N LEU A 119 30.07 10.60 -39.41
CA LEU A 119 31.46 11.05 -39.34
C LEU A 119 32.36 10.21 -40.24
N GLU A 120 32.21 8.89 -40.21
CA GLU A 120 32.90 8.00 -41.16
C GLU A 120 32.44 8.31 -42.59
N GLY A 121 31.13 8.41 -42.84
CA GLY A 121 30.56 8.77 -44.15
C GLY A 121 31.07 10.10 -44.70
N MET A 122 31.21 11.13 -43.85
CA MET A 122 31.76 12.44 -44.20
C MET A 122 33.25 12.35 -44.52
N HIS A 123 34.02 11.57 -43.78
CA HIS A 123 35.46 11.37 -44.03
C HIS A 123 35.71 10.61 -45.34
N VAL A 124 34.88 9.61 -45.68
CA VAL A 124 34.97 8.94 -46.99
C VAL A 124 34.58 9.87 -48.14
N ALA A 125 33.60 10.74 -47.94
CA ALA A 125 33.19 11.73 -48.95
C ALA A 125 34.30 12.77 -49.19
N GLU A 126 34.94 13.26 -48.13
CA GLU A 126 36.05 14.22 -48.22
C GLU A 126 37.25 13.61 -48.96
N THR A 127 37.67 12.40 -48.58
CA THR A 127 38.81 11.71 -49.23
C THR A 127 38.57 11.31 -50.69
N LEU A 128 37.32 11.01 -51.09
CA LEU A 128 36.98 10.64 -52.48
C LEU A 128 36.78 11.86 -53.40
N ILE A 129 36.46 13.04 -52.86
CA ILE A 129 36.22 14.26 -53.64
C ILE A 129 37.53 15.03 -53.92
N GLU A 130 38.48 15.02 -52.98
CA GLU A 130 39.81 15.64 -53.10
C GLU A 130 40.59 15.31 -54.40
N PRO A 131 40.66 14.05 -54.89
CA PRO A 131 41.39 13.73 -56.13
C PRO A 131 40.70 14.21 -57.41
N PHE A 132 39.46 14.70 -57.36
CA PHE A 132 38.71 15.17 -58.53
C PHE A 132 38.71 16.71 -58.68
N LEU A 133 39.32 17.43 -57.74
CA LEU A 133 39.39 18.90 -57.70
C LEU A 133 40.74 19.51 -58.12
N THR A 134 41.62 18.73 -58.76
CA THR A 134 42.88 19.23 -59.40
C THR A 134 42.81 19.13 -60.91
#